data_AF-A0A3L7QHZ1-F1
#
_entry.id   AF-A0A3L7QHZ1-F1
#
_cell.length_a   1.000
_cell.length_b   1.000
_cell.length_c   1.000
_cell.angle_alpha   90.00
_cell.angle_beta   90.00
_cell.angle_gamma   90.00
#
_symmetry.space_group_name_H-M   'P 1'
#
loop_
_entity.id
_entity.type
_entity.pdbx_description
1 polymer ?
#
loop_
_entity_poly.entity_id
_entity_poly.type
_entity_poly.pdbx_seq_one_letter_code
_entity_poly.pdbx_strand_id
1 'polypeptide(L)'
;MTSFQTRLRRCLLAAALGLLALPNSGCHMLVGMAHNSLLLSNFWFTTPLIPVSPYLSQKIEDEYWEEERYKRIPILDPVEGENAPLFCLDPPSPDEVMRAMPNNTSGGMAFLAETSRNNVRIIVEPMVDRLDDCRFYPMVGPARVHHCHYKCTVYFEEVKRSYWPVPFENRDQRQEVVYVDHDHLIRCGGPDSNSTSMEE
;
A
#
# COMPACT_ATOMS: atom_id res chain seq x y z
N MET A 1 3.76 -80.60 -11.90
CA MET A 1 4.67 -79.50 -11.52
C MET A 1 4.67 -78.30 -12.50
N THR A 2 4.00 -78.38 -13.67
CA THR A 2 4.03 -77.34 -14.72
C THR A 2 3.06 -76.16 -14.50
N SER A 3 1.96 -76.38 -13.76
CA SER A 3 0.95 -75.35 -13.41
C SER A 3 1.47 -74.29 -12.42
N PHE A 4 2.28 -74.70 -11.45
CA PHE A 4 2.82 -73.80 -10.43
C PHE A 4 3.87 -72.84 -11.02
N GLN A 5 4.77 -73.35 -11.87
CA GLN A 5 5.76 -72.51 -12.56
C GLN A 5 5.13 -71.49 -13.52
N THR A 6 4.04 -71.85 -14.19
CA THR A 6 3.32 -70.92 -15.09
C THR A 6 2.60 -69.83 -14.31
N ARG A 7 2.00 -70.14 -13.15
CA ARG A 7 1.42 -69.11 -12.26
C ARG A 7 2.49 -68.19 -11.69
N LEU A 8 3.62 -68.72 -11.24
CA LEU A 8 4.72 -67.93 -10.69
C LEU A 8 5.32 -66.96 -11.73
N ARG A 9 5.51 -67.42 -12.98
CA ARG A 9 5.98 -66.55 -14.08
C ARG A 9 4.99 -65.44 -14.42
N ARG A 10 3.67 -65.73 -14.39
CA ARG A 10 2.63 -64.72 -14.63
C ARG A 10 2.56 -63.68 -13.50
N CYS A 11 2.71 -64.10 -12.25
CA CYS A 11 2.79 -63.18 -11.11
C CYS A 11 4.04 -62.29 -11.17
N LEU A 12 5.20 -62.85 -11.55
CA LEU A 12 6.44 -62.09 -11.73
C LEU A 12 6.32 -61.05 -12.85
N LEU A 13 5.72 -61.42 -13.99
CA LEU A 13 5.49 -60.47 -15.08
C LEU A 13 4.50 -59.37 -14.70
N ALA A 14 3.43 -59.70 -13.97
CA ALA A 14 2.48 -58.70 -13.48
C ALA A 14 3.12 -57.75 -12.45
N ALA A 15 3.97 -58.26 -11.55
CA ALA A 15 4.70 -57.44 -10.59
C ALA A 15 5.71 -56.50 -11.28
N ALA A 16 6.42 -56.98 -12.30
CA ALA A 16 7.36 -56.17 -13.08
C ALA A 16 6.65 -55.05 -13.87
N LEU A 17 5.48 -55.35 -14.47
CA LEU A 17 4.64 -54.34 -15.13
C LEU A 17 4.07 -53.32 -14.15
N GLY A 18 3.69 -53.75 -12.93
CA GLY A 18 3.26 -52.85 -11.86
C GLY A 18 4.36 -51.90 -11.41
N LEU A 19 5.58 -52.40 -11.21
CA LEU A 19 6.74 -51.59 -10.80
C LEU A 19 7.16 -50.56 -11.87
N LEU A 20 7.01 -50.89 -13.16
CA LEU A 20 7.28 -49.94 -14.27
C LEU A 20 6.19 -48.87 -14.43
N ALA A 21 4.97 -49.12 -13.96
CA ALA A 21 3.86 -48.18 -14.02
C ALA A 21 3.85 -47.16 -12.87
N LEU A 22 4.40 -47.51 -11.70
CA LEU A 22 4.46 -46.62 -10.52
C LEU A 22 5.21 -45.29 -10.77
N PRO A 23 6.41 -45.25 -11.38
CA PRO A 23 7.11 -43.98 -11.61
C PRO A 23 6.49 -43.13 -12.73
N ASN A 24 5.72 -43.75 -13.64
CA ASN A 24 5.01 -43.04 -14.72
C ASN A 24 3.58 -42.64 -14.32
N SER A 25 3.11 -43.06 -13.13
CA SER A 25 1.83 -42.61 -12.60
C SER A 25 1.97 -41.16 -12.14
N GLY A 26 1.04 -40.29 -12.54
CA GLY A 26 1.08 -38.82 -12.36
C GLY A 26 1.11 -38.30 -10.91
N CYS A 27 1.43 -39.14 -9.93
CA CYS A 27 1.62 -38.77 -8.53
C CYS A 27 2.79 -37.78 -8.34
N HIS A 28 3.83 -37.84 -9.17
CA HIS A 28 4.90 -36.82 -9.18
C HIS A 28 4.40 -35.45 -9.67
N MET A 29 3.35 -35.40 -10.49
CA MET A 29 2.77 -34.14 -10.94
C MET A 29 2.03 -33.44 -9.79
N LEU A 30 1.19 -34.16 -9.04
CA LEU A 30 0.47 -33.57 -7.90
C LEU A 30 1.39 -33.24 -6.72
N VAL A 31 2.30 -34.15 -6.36
CA VAL A 31 3.24 -33.93 -5.24
C VAL A 31 4.27 -32.86 -5.60
N GLY A 32 4.81 -32.88 -6.82
CA GLY A 32 5.75 -31.86 -7.30
C GLY A 32 5.09 -30.48 -7.46
N MET A 33 3.85 -30.41 -7.94
CA MET A 33 3.12 -29.15 -8.05
C MET A 33 2.73 -28.60 -6.67
N ALA A 34 2.35 -29.45 -5.71
CA ALA A 34 2.10 -29.02 -4.34
C ALA A 34 3.39 -28.55 -3.63
N HIS A 35 4.51 -29.23 -3.83
CA HIS A 35 5.80 -28.84 -3.25
C HIS A 35 6.29 -27.51 -3.83
N ASN A 36 6.23 -27.35 -5.16
CA ASN A 36 6.64 -26.12 -5.83
C ASN A 36 5.67 -24.96 -5.53
N SER A 37 4.37 -25.21 -5.39
CA SER A 37 3.43 -24.17 -4.99
C SER A 37 3.69 -23.71 -3.57
N LEU A 38 4.01 -24.61 -2.63
CA LEU A 38 4.37 -24.25 -1.25
C LEU A 38 5.70 -23.47 -1.18
N LEU A 39 6.70 -23.85 -1.97
CA LEU A 39 7.97 -23.11 -2.08
C LEU A 39 7.76 -21.70 -2.63
N LEU A 40 6.96 -21.55 -3.70
CA LEU A 40 6.63 -20.25 -4.26
C LEU A 40 5.81 -19.39 -3.28
N SER A 41 4.92 -20.04 -2.51
CA SER A 41 4.08 -19.40 -1.51
C SER A 41 4.90 -18.82 -0.34
N ASN A 42 5.98 -19.51 0.06
CA ASN A 42 6.93 -19.01 1.06
C ASN A 42 7.69 -17.76 0.59
N PHE A 43 7.96 -17.61 -0.72
CA PHE A 43 8.65 -16.45 -1.26
C PHE A 43 7.79 -15.17 -1.15
N TRP A 44 6.46 -15.31 -1.27
CA TRP A 44 5.52 -14.18 -1.21
C TRP A 44 4.76 -14.07 0.13
N PHE A 45 5.03 -14.93 1.10
CA PHE A 45 4.22 -15.06 2.33
C PHE A 45 2.71 -15.23 2.06
N THR A 46 2.35 -15.80 0.91
CA THR A 46 0.96 -16.10 0.56
C THR A 46 0.70 -17.58 0.76
N THR A 47 -0.56 -17.98 0.93
CA THR A 47 -0.93 -19.38 0.71
C THR A 47 -1.37 -19.53 -0.74
N PRO A 48 -1.13 -20.67 -1.41
CA PRO A 48 -1.51 -20.85 -2.83
C PRO A 48 -3.02 -20.76 -3.11
N LEU A 49 -3.86 -20.70 -2.07
CA LEU A 49 -5.33 -20.72 -2.15
C LEU A 49 -6.01 -19.43 -1.71
N ILE A 50 -5.33 -18.54 -0.98
CA ILE A 50 -5.92 -17.31 -0.44
C ILE A 50 -5.22 -16.12 -1.13
N PRO A 51 -5.98 -15.25 -1.84
CA PRO A 51 -5.42 -14.07 -2.48
C PRO A 51 -4.78 -13.12 -1.45
N VAL A 52 -4.00 -12.15 -1.95
CA VAL A 52 -3.40 -11.09 -1.13
C VAL A 52 -4.49 -10.49 -0.24
N SER A 53 -4.34 -10.59 1.08
CA SER A 53 -5.32 -10.01 2.00
C SER A 53 -5.38 -8.48 1.79
N PRO A 54 -6.54 -7.83 2.05
CA PRO A 54 -6.65 -6.38 1.93
C PRO A 54 -5.57 -5.63 2.74
N TYR A 55 -5.17 -6.20 3.89
CA TYR A 55 -4.07 -5.68 4.71
C TYR A 55 -2.73 -5.63 3.96
N LEU A 56 -2.36 -6.74 3.29
CA LEU A 56 -1.12 -6.82 2.54
C LEU A 56 -1.15 -5.95 1.29
N SER A 57 -2.29 -5.88 0.60
CA SER A 57 -2.47 -4.96 -0.54
C SER A 57 -2.23 -3.52 -0.13
N GLN A 58 -2.86 -3.10 0.97
CA GLN A 58 -2.73 -1.75 1.48
C GLN A 58 -1.30 -1.40 1.86
N LYS A 59 -0.57 -2.32 2.51
CA LYS A 59 0.84 -2.10 2.86
C LYS A 59 1.71 -1.86 1.62
N ILE A 60 1.47 -2.59 0.54
CA ILE A 60 2.18 -2.44 -0.73
C ILE A 60 1.82 -1.10 -1.39
N GLU A 61 0.54 -0.74 -1.38
CA GLU A 61 0.06 0.56 -1.90
C GLU A 61 0.63 1.75 -1.12
N ASP A 62 0.77 1.62 0.20
CA ASP A 62 1.40 2.63 1.06
C ASP A 62 2.88 2.82 0.73
N GLU A 63 3.61 1.71 0.53
CA GLU A 63 5.01 1.75 0.14
C GLU A 63 5.19 2.45 -1.22
N TYR A 64 4.42 2.06 -2.24
CA TYR A 64 4.50 2.70 -3.56
C TYR A 64 4.16 4.19 -3.52
N TRP A 65 3.18 4.58 -2.71
CA TRP A 65 2.79 5.97 -2.57
C TRP A 65 3.91 6.84 -1.95
N GLU A 66 4.59 6.33 -0.91
CA GLU A 66 5.74 7.02 -0.31
C GLU A 66 6.91 7.14 -1.29
N GLU A 67 7.12 6.13 -2.12
CA GLU A 67 8.16 6.15 -3.14
C GLU A 67 7.89 7.18 -4.23
N GLU A 68 6.66 7.25 -4.73
CA GLU A 68 6.31 8.19 -5.80
C GLU A 68 6.29 9.63 -5.34
N ARG A 69 5.79 9.92 -4.13
CA ARG A 69 5.85 11.28 -3.58
C ARG A 69 7.22 11.59 -3.02
N TYR A 70 7.59 11.06 -1.87
CA TYR A 70 8.71 11.63 -1.13
C TYR A 70 10.07 11.25 -1.70
N LYS A 71 10.25 10.04 -2.23
CA LYS A 71 11.56 9.58 -2.72
C LYS A 71 11.90 10.10 -4.12
N ARG A 72 10.89 10.40 -4.96
CA ARG A 72 11.07 10.78 -6.37
C ARG A 72 10.86 12.26 -6.68
N ILE A 73 10.27 13.05 -5.79
CA ILE A 73 10.05 14.48 -6.05
C ILE A 73 11.40 15.23 -6.15
N PRO A 74 11.67 15.95 -7.26
CA PRO A 74 12.83 16.81 -7.35
C PRO A 74 12.66 18.02 -6.43
N ILE A 75 13.76 18.47 -5.84
CA ILE A 75 13.79 19.71 -5.08
C ILE A 75 13.58 20.86 -6.07
N LEU A 76 12.44 21.55 -5.97
CA LEU A 76 12.12 22.68 -6.83
C LEU A 76 12.91 23.91 -6.42
N ASP A 77 13.26 24.71 -7.44
CA ASP A 77 13.92 25.99 -7.26
C ASP A 77 12.93 27.08 -6.81
N PRO A 78 13.41 28.14 -6.16
CA PRO A 78 12.54 29.22 -5.71
C PRO A 78 11.82 29.89 -6.88
N VAL A 79 10.51 30.07 -6.74
CA VAL A 79 9.72 30.90 -7.65
C VAL A 79 9.98 32.36 -7.30
N GLU A 80 10.70 33.08 -8.17
CA GLU A 80 11.05 34.48 -7.95
C GLU A 80 9.92 35.45 -8.35
N GLY A 81 9.85 36.57 -7.62
CA GLY A 81 9.08 37.76 -8.03
C GLY A 81 7.59 37.77 -7.69
N GLU A 82 6.80 38.48 -8.50
CA GLU A 82 5.35 38.66 -8.35
C GLU A 82 4.55 37.35 -8.59
N ASN A 83 5.22 36.30 -9.05
CA ASN A 83 4.63 34.98 -9.32
C ASN A 83 4.73 34.02 -8.14
N ALA A 84 5.39 34.40 -7.04
CA ALA A 84 5.37 33.62 -5.82
C ALA A 84 3.93 33.63 -5.25
N PRO A 85 3.29 32.46 -5.07
CA PRO A 85 1.92 32.43 -4.58
C PRO A 85 1.89 33.00 -3.16
N LEU A 86 1.29 34.18 -3.03
CA LEU A 86 0.98 34.83 -1.74
C LEU A 86 -0.07 34.07 -0.93
N PHE A 87 -0.76 33.13 -1.57
CA PHE A 87 -1.83 32.32 -1.01
C PHE A 87 -1.58 30.85 -1.32
N CYS A 88 -2.02 29.97 -0.43
CA CYS A 88 -1.97 28.53 -0.66
C CYS A 88 -2.90 28.16 -1.83
N LEU A 89 -2.32 27.85 -3.00
CA LEU A 89 -3.10 27.52 -4.21
C LEU A 89 -3.64 26.09 -4.20
N ASP A 90 -2.91 25.18 -3.57
CA ASP A 90 -3.21 23.76 -3.63
C ASP A 90 -3.88 23.30 -2.33
N PRO A 91 -5.20 23.01 -2.35
CA PRO A 91 -5.86 22.36 -1.23
C PRO A 91 -5.40 20.91 -1.08
N PRO A 92 -5.49 20.33 0.12
CA PRO A 92 -5.14 18.93 0.36
C PRO A 92 -5.88 18.00 -0.60
N SER A 93 -5.14 17.06 -1.17
CA SER A 93 -5.74 16.03 -2.01
C SER A 93 -6.67 15.13 -1.17
N PRO A 94 -7.80 14.65 -1.71
CA PRO A 94 -8.68 13.74 -0.97
C PRO A 94 -7.95 12.50 -0.42
N ASP A 95 -7.00 11.95 -1.16
CA ASP A 95 -6.17 10.82 -0.74
C ASP A 95 -5.29 11.16 0.47
N GLU A 96 -4.68 12.34 0.49
CA GLU A 96 -3.91 12.83 1.64
C GLU A 96 -4.78 12.98 2.89
N VAL A 97 -6.00 13.55 2.74
CA VAL A 97 -6.95 13.63 3.85
C VAL A 97 -7.31 12.23 4.37
N MET A 98 -7.53 11.27 3.46
CA MET A 98 -7.88 9.89 3.82
C MET A 98 -6.76 9.16 4.55
N ARG A 99 -5.50 9.41 4.18
CA ARG A 99 -4.31 8.83 4.81
C ARG A 99 -3.93 9.51 6.12
N ALA A 100 -4.24 10.79 6.28
CA ALA A 100 -4.05 11.52 7.53
C ALA A 100 -5.05 11.11 8.62
N MET A 101 -6.18 10.51 8.26
CA MET A 101 -7.09 9.88 9.21
C MET A 101 -6.43 8.67 9.91
N PRO A 102 -6.85 8.33 11.14
CA PRO A 102 -6.38 7.15 11.82
C PRO A 102 -6.72 5.88 11.01
N ASN A 103 -5.75 4.96 10.97
CA ASN A 103 -5.81 3.68 10.27
C ASN A 103 -6.73 2.64 10.95
N ASN A 104 -7.89 3.05 11.46
CA ASN A 104 -8.89 2.15 12.06
C ASN A 104 -9.53 1.20 11.04
N THR A 105 -9.40 1.53 9.75
CA THR A 105 -9.94 0.80 8.60
C THR A 105 -8.85 0.01 7.89
N SER A 106 -7.59 0.10 8.33
CA SER A 106 -6.50 -0.57 7.62
C SER A 106 -6.71 -2.08 7.67
N GLY A 107 -6.65 -2.71 6.50
CA GLY A 107 -7.22 -4.02 6.16
C GLY A 107 -7.30 -5.05 7.28
N GLY A 108 -8.48 -5.65 7.40
CA GLY A 108 -8.69 -6.86 8.18
C GLY A 108 -8.28 -8.13 7.42
N MET A 109 -8.31 -9.26 8.13
CA MET A 109 -8.31 -10.54 7.44
C MET A 109 -9.70 -10.77 6.86
N ALA A 110 -9.75 -11.02 5.55
CA ALA A 110 -10.99 -11.30 4.84
C ALA A 110 -11.77 -12.39 5.58
N PHE A 111 -13.07 -12.19 5.78
CA PHE A 111 -13.98 -13.11 6.48
C PHE A 111 -13.76 -13.29 7.99
N LEU A 112 -12.84 -12.57 8.65
CA LEU A 112 -12.73 -12.60 10.13
C LEU A 112 -13.34 -11.36 10.76
N ALA A 113 -12.71 -10.22 10.52
CA ALA A 113 -13.13 -8.92 11.02
C ALA A 113 -12.69 -7.86 10.01
N GLU A 114 -13.66 -7.15 9.46
CA GLU A 114 -13.48 -6.12 8.44
C GLU A 114 -14.14 -4.83 8.92
N THR A 115 -13.40 -3.74 8.84
CA THR A 115 -13.95 -2.40 9.03
C THR A 115 -13.84 -1.70 7.69
N SER A 116 -14.93 -1.14 7.19
CA SER A 116 -14.96 -0.36 5.95
C SER A 116 -15.57 1.02 6.20
N ARG A 117 -15.13 2.01 5.42
CA ARG A 117 -15.69 3.36 5.39
C ARG A 117 -16.42 3.53 4.06
N ASN A 118 -17.72 3.78 4.10
CA ASN A 118 -18.57 3.97 2.92
C ASN A 118 -19.10 5.41 2.85
N ASN A 119 -19.50 5.83 1.66
CA ASN A 119 -20.16 7.13 1.42
C ASN A 119 -19.38 8.35 1.97
N VAL A 120 -18.05 8.34 1.80
CA VAL A 120 -17.16 9.39 2.31
C VAL A 120 -17.48 10.73 1.64
N ARG A 121 -17.64 11.77 2.45
CA ARG A 121 -17.77 13.17 2.02
C ARG A 121 -16.76 14.02 2.76
N ILE A 122 -15.92 14.75 2.03
CA ILE A 122 -14.86 15.57 2.59
C ILE A 122 -15.20 17.02 2.35
N ILE A 123 -15.17 17.84 3.40
CA ILE A 123 -15.25 19.29 3.34
C ILE A 123 -13.89 19.83 3.75
N VAL A 124 -13.25 20.60 2.89
CA VAL A 124 -11.94 21.21 3.14
C VAL A 124 -12.14 22.71 3.38
N GLU A 125 -11.67 23.19 4.53
CA GLU A 125 -11.74 24.59 4.93
C GLU A 125 -10.32 25.12 5.20
N PRO A 126 -9.85 26.18 4.52
CA PRO A 126 -8.60 26.83 4.88
C PRO A 126 -8.75 27.58 6.21
N MET A 127 -7.87 27.33 7.17
CA MET A 127 -7.87 28.00 8.48
C MET A 127 -6.85 29.12 8.57
N VAL A 128 -5.65 28.87 8.09
CA VAL A 128 -4.52 29.79 8.18
C VAL A 128 -3.76 29.75 6.88
N ASP A 129 -3.54 30.95 6.34
CA ASP A 129 -2.69 31.21 5.20
C ASP A 129 -1.84 32.42 5.57
N ARG A 130 -0.56 32.19 5.85
CA ARG A 130 0.36 33.27 6.25
C ARG A 130 1.79 32.97 5.85
N LEU A 131 2.42 33.98 5.27
CA LEU A 131 3.84 33.99 5.01
C LEU A 131 4.61 34.59 6.19
N ASP A 132 5.59 33.87 6.71
CA ASP A 132 6.51 34.37 7.73
C ASP A 132 7.62 35.24 7.13
N ASP A 133 8.26 36.03 8.00
CA ASP A 133 9.45 36.81 7.64
C ASP A 133 10.64 35.91 7.26
N CYS A 134 11.58 36.46 6.49
CA CYS A 134 12.77 35.72 6.09
C CYS A 134 13.67 35.43 7.29
N ARG A 135 13.93 34.14 7.55
CA ARG A 135 14.84 33.67 8.60
C ARG A 135 15.93 32.80 8.00
N PHE A 136 17.03 32.66 8.75
CA PHE A 136 18.14 31.79 8.35
C PHE A 136 17.91 30.37 8.87
N TYR A 137 17.76 29.41 7.95
CA TYR A 137 17.66 27.97 8.24
C TYR A 137 18.99 27.29 7.90
N PRO A 138 19.67 26.59 8.84
CA PRO A 138 21.02 26.08 8.63
C PRO A 138 21.21 25.18 7.40
N MET A 139 20.21 24.39 7.02
CA MET A 139 20.29 23.44 5.90
C MET A 139 19.80 24.03 4.56
N VAL A 140 19.02 25.11 4.58
CA VAL A 140 18.31 25.64 3.39
C VAL A 140 18.82 27.03 3.00
N GLY A 141 19.38 27.78 3.93
CA GLY A 141 19.80 29.18 3.78
C GLY A 141 18.72 30.17 4.23
N PRO A 142 18.74 31.41 3.72
CA PRO A 142 17.70 32.39 4.01
C PRO A 142 16.38 31.99 3.32
N ALA A 143 15.36 31.66 4.12
CA ALA A 143 14.05 31.23 3.64
C ALA A 143 12.90 31.79 4.50
N ARG A 144 11.72 31.89 3.89
CA ARG A 144 10.43 32.19 4.53
C ARG A 144 9.65 30.90 4.66
N VAL A 145 8.96 30.69 5.77
CA VAL A 145 8.00 29.58 5.89
C VAL A 145 6.66 30.09 5.42
N HIS A 146 6.00 29.31 4.58
CA HIS A 146 4.60 29.53 4.25
C HIS A 146 3.77 28.55 5.06
N HIS A 147 2.95 29.07 5.97
CA HIS A 147 2.06 28.28 6.82
C HIS A 147 0.69 28.15 6.16
N CYS A 148 0.34 26.92 5.81
CA CYS A 148 -0.92 26.57 5.15
C CYS A 148 -1.63 25.51 5.98
N HIS A 149 -2.59 25.91 6.82
CA HIS A 149 -3.34 24.97 7.66
C HIS A 149 -4.75 24.78 7.12
N TYR A 150 -5.10 23.53 6.88
CA TYR A 150 -6.42 23.12 6.44
C TYR A 150 -7.12 22.31 7.52
N LYS A 151 -8.41 22.58 7.69
CA LYS A 151 -9.32 21.75 8.45
C LYS A 151 -10.18 20.96 7.48
N CYS A 152 -10.01 19.66 7.51
CA CYS A 152 -10.76 18.73 6.69
C CYS A 152 -11.79 18.03 7.59
N THR A 153 -13.07 18.21 7.30
CA THR A 153 -14.15 17.50 7.99
C THR A 153 -14.62 16.36 7.09
N VAL A 154 -14.43 15.13 7.56
CA VAL A 154 -14.79 13.91 6.84
C VAL A 154 -16.04 13.32 7.47
N TYR A 155 -17.08 13.16 6.67
CA TYR A 155 -18.30 12.45 7.03
C TYR A 155 -18.29 11.09 6.34
N PHE A 156 -18.49 10.01 7.09
CA PHE A 156 -18.50 8.66 6.54
C PHE A 156 -19.40 7.72 7.32
N GLU A 157 -19.85 6.66 6.65
CA GLU A 157 -20.53 5.53 7.27
C GLU A 157 -19.50 4.45 7.60
N GLU A 158 -19.26 4.19 8.88
CA GLU A 158 -18.38 3.12 9.33
C GLU A 158 -19.17 1.82 9.44
N VAL A 159 -18.76 0.81 8.67
CA VAL A 159 -19.35 -0.52 8.70
C VAL A 159 -18.34 -1.50 9.28
N LYS A 160 -18.58 -1.93 10.52
CA LYS A 160 -17.80 -2.96 11.22
C LYS A 160 -18.50 -4.30 11.07
N ARG A 161 -17.86 -5.24 10.40
CA ARG A 161 -18.33 -6.62 10.21
C ARG A 161 -17.36 -7.58 10.87
N SER A 162 -17.87 -8.43 11.73
CA SER A 162 -17.17 -9.64 12.18
C SER A 162 -18.00 -10.82 11.75
N TYR A 163 -17.36 -11.82 11.13
CA TYR A 163 -18.02 -13.08 10.79
C TYR A 163 -17.64 -14.18 11.81
N TRP A 164 -16.51 -14.02 12.51
CA TRP A 164 -16.00 -14.96 13.51
C TRP A 164 -15.31 -14.17 14.65
N PRO A 165 -15.44 -14.55 15.93
CA PRO A 165 -16.09 -15.74 16.49
C PRO A 165 -17.61 -15.63 16.65
N VAL A 166 -18.17 -14.42 16.64
CA VAL A 166 -19.62 -14.17 16.70
C VAL A 166 -19.98 -13.21 15.57
N PRO A 167 -20.91 -13.58 14.68
CA PRO A 167 -21.27 -12.73 13.57
C PRO A 167 -21.97 -11.46 14.07
N PHE A 168 -21.42 -10.29 13.75
CA PHE A 168 -22.07 -9.01 14.00
C PHE A 168 -21.78 -8.02 12.86
N GLU A 169 -22.76 -7.19 12.54
CA GLU A 169 -22.62 -6.05 11.64
C GLU A 169 -23.12 -4.80 12.36
N ASN A 170 -22.28 -3.78 12.44
CA ASN A 170 -22.64 -2.47 12.97
C ASN A 170 -22.38 -1.41 11.90
N ARG A 171 -23.38 -0.53 11.68
CA ARG A 171 -23.29 0.61 10.78
C ARG A 171 -23.51 1.87 11.58
N ASP A 172 -22.52 2.74 11.58
CA ASP A 172 -22.51 3.97 12.37
C ASP A 172 -22.15 5.17 11.49
N GLN A 173 -22.85 6.28 11.65
CA GLN A 173 -22.57 7.52 10.92
C GLN A 173 -21.58 8.34 11.74
N ARG A 174 -20.37 8.52 11.22
CA ARG A 174 -19.29 9.20 11.92
C ARG A 174 -18.82 10.43 11.19
N GLN A 175 -18.32 11.36 11.98
CA GLN A 175 -17.68 12.58 11.53
C GLN A 175 -16.33 12.67 12.22
N GLU A 176 -15.30 12.93 11.43
CA GLU A 176 -13.93 13.09 11.92
C GLU A 176 -13.35 14.39 11.36
N VAL A 177 -12.63 15.12 12.20
CA VAL A 177 -11.96 16.38 11.82
C VAL A 177 -10.47 16.11 11.80
N VAL A 178 -9.87 16.29 10.63
CA VAL A 178 -8.45 16.12 10.37
C VAL A 178 -7.85 17.49 10.09
N TYR A 179 -6.73 17.79 10.72
CA TYR A 179 -5.94 18.97 10.41
C TYR A 179 -4.77 18.54 9.53
N VAL A 180 -4.62 19.20 8.39
CA VAL A 180 -3.55 18.93 7.42
C VAL A 180 -2.76 20.20 7.20
N ASP A 181 -1.44 20.11 7.32
CA ASP A 181 -0.52 21.24 7.25
C ASP A 181 0.36 21.12 6.01
N HIS A 182 0.28 22.10 5.12
CA HIS A 182 1.09 22.22 3.90
C HIS A 182 2.22 23.25 4.08
N ASP A 183 2.97 23.09 5.17
CA ASP A 183 4.06 24.00 5.49
C ASP A 183 5.27 23.74 4.59
N HIS A 184 5.74 24.77 3.89
CA HIS A 184 6.91 24.67 3.03
C HIS A 184 7.81 25.91 3.13
N LEU A 185 9.10 25.69 2.86
CA LEU A 185 10.11 26.73 2.86
C LEU A 185 10.28 27.31 1.46
N ILE A 186 10.17 28.62 1.35
CA ILE A 186 10.44 29.39 0.14
C ILE A 186 11.75 30.14 0.36
N ARG A 187 12.78 29.90 -0.46
CA ARG A 187 14.05 30.64 -0.35
C ARG A 187 13.82 32.13 -0.65
N CYS A 188 14.42 33.01 0.16
CA CYS A 188 14.35 34.45 -0.04
C CYS A 188 15.42 34.99 -0.99
N GLY A 189 16.46 34.19 -1.27
CA GLY A 189 17.61 34.56 -2.08
C GLY A 189 18.75 33.54 -1.98
N GLY A 190 19.63 33.54 -2.98
CA GLY A 190 20.76 32.62 -3.15
C GLY A 190 21.24 32.66 -4.61
N PRO A 191 22.40 32.05 -4.95
CA PRO A 191 22.79 31.90 -6.35
C PRO A 191 21.80 30.99 -7.09
N ASP A 192 21.45 31.33 -8.32
CA ASP A 192 20.56 30.55 -9.18
C ASP A 192 21.13 29.14 -9.37
N SER A 193 20.36 28.12 -9.00
CA SER A 193 20.64 26.70 -9.29
C SER A 193 20.87 26.42 -10.79
N ASN A 194 20.26 27.22 -11.66
CA ASN A 194 20.37 27.12 -13.12
C ASN A 194 21.69 27.71 -13.67
N SER A 195 22.47 28.43 -12.87
CA SER A 195 23.77 28.95 -13.33
C SER A 195 24.85 27.87 -13.42
N THR A 196 24.71 26.76 -12.70
CA THR A 196 25.68 25.65 -12.68
C THR A 196 25.50 24.61 -13.79
N SER A 197 24.41 24.63 -14.56
CA SER A 197 24.12 23.65 -15.63
C SER A 197 24.40 24.16 -17.04
N MET A 198 24.89 25.40 -17.20
CA MET A 198 25.27 25.98 -18.50
C MET A 198 26.78 26.16 -18.72
N GLU A 199 27.62 25.66 -17.80
CA GLU A 199 29.10 25.73 -17.90
C GLU A 199 29.78 24.36 -18.16
N GLU A 200 29.02 23.29 -18.45
CA GLU A 200 29.56 22.01 -18.99
C GLU A 200 29.11 21.74 -20.44
#